data_AF-A0A521J626-F1
#
_entry.id   AF-A0A521J626-F1
#
_cell.length_a   1.000
_cell.length_b   1.000
_cell.length_c   1.000
_cell.angle_alpha   90.00
_cell.angle_beta   90.00
_cell.angle_gamma   90.00
#
_symmetry.space_group_name_H-M   'P 1'
#
loop_
_entity.id
_entity.type
_entity.pdbx_description
1 polymer ?
#
loop_
_entity_poly.entity_id
_entity_poly.type
_entity_poly.pdbx_seq_one_letter_code
_entity_poly.pdbx_strand_id
1 'polypeptide(L)'
;MKKFFDRILYGGDYNPNQWPREIWDEDMRLFQKASINSATINVFSWAKIQPSENEYYFDELDDIVDMLSRENYDIVMATSTAAMPAWMYKKYPEVARTDYHGRRHKFGQRHNACPNSLVYQKYAERLAAKLAERYGNNNHVTCWHINNEYGGDCYCENCEKEFRVWLKEKYKTIEALNKAWNLEFWGHTIYYWDEIVLPN
;
A
#
# COMPACT_ATOMS: atom_id res chain seq x y z
N MET A 1 27.52 13.05 8.28
CA MET A 1 26.21 12.51 7.83
C MET A 1 26.45 11.22 7.09
N LYS A 2 25.71 10.15 7.38
CA LYS A 2 25.79 8.90 6.63
C LYS A 2 25.19 9.14 5.24
N LYS A 3 25.97 8.93 4.18
CA LYS A 3 25.50 9.08 2.80
C LYS A 3 24.64 7.85 2.47
N PHE A 4 23.36 8.05 2.18
CA PHE A 4 22.44 6.95 1.84
C PHE A 4 22.49 6.58 0.35
N PHE A 5 22.83 7.54 -0.52
CA PHE A 5 22.94 7.34 -1.97
C PHE A 5 24.25 7.91 -2.49
N ASP A 6 24.90 7.22 -3.43
CA ASP A 6 26.18 7.67 -3.96
C ASP A 6 26.09 8.76 -5.03
N ARG A 7 24.91 8.89 -5.65
CA ARG A 7 24.58 9.87 -6.68
C ARG A 7 23.14 10.39 -6.49
N ILE A 8 22.81 11.50 -7.16
CA ILE A 8 21.42 11.94 -7.28
C ILE A 8 20.69 10.94 -8.18
N LEU A 9 19.62 10.33 -7.65
CA LEU A 9 18.76 9.44 -8.42
C LEU A 9 17.93 10.25 -9.42
N TYR A 10 17.90 9.81 -10.66
CA TYR A 10 17.19 10.44 -11.77
C TYR A 10 16.50 9.38 -12.62
N GLY A 11 15.18 9.49 -12.72
CA GLY A 11 14.30 8.55 -13.38
C GLY A 11 12.88 8.69 -12.87
N GLY A 12 12.17 7.57 -12.72
CA GLY A 12 10.80 7.56 -12.19
C GLY A 12 10.17 6.17 -12.23
N ASP A 13 8.84 6.15 -12.15
CA ASP A 13 8.05 4.92 -12.27
C ASP A 13 8.26 4.25 -13.64
N TYR A 14 8.64 2.98 -13.59
CA TYR A 14 8.86 2.13 -14.75
C TYR A 14 8.03 0.85 -14.64
N ASN A 15 7.17 0.61 -15.63
CA ASN A 15 6.17 -0.46 -15.63
C ASN A 15 6.32 -1.38 -16.86
N PRO A 16 7.47 -2.06 -17.03
CA PRO A 16 7.76 -2.89 -18.19
C PRO A 16 6.77 -4.06 -18.35
N ASN A 17 6.19 -4.53 -17.25
CA ASN A 17 5.16 -5.57 -17.21
C ASN A 17 3.86 -5.25 -17.98
N GLN A 18 3.70 -4.00 -18.42
CA GLN A 18 2.58 -3.53 -19.25
C GLN A 18 2.90 -3.53 -20.75
N TRP A 19 4.15 -3.81 -21.13
CA TRP A 19 4.64 -3.73 -22.50
C TRP A 19 5.23 -5.07 -22.95
N PRO A 20 5.20 -5.37 -24.26
CA PRO A 20 5.93 -6.50 -24.83
C PRO A 20 7.43 -6.42 -24.51
N ARG A 21 8.10 -7.57 -24.41
CA ARG A 21 9.51 -7.65 -23.99
C ARG A 21 10.46 -6.91 -24.93
N GLU A 22 10.16 -6.87 -26.22
CA GLU A 22 10.94 -6.14 -27.22
C GLU A 22 11.02 -4.62 -26.95
N ILE A 23 10.09 -4.06 -26.17
CA ILE A 23 10.12 -2.65 -25.78
C ILE A 23 11.16 -2.41 -24.68
N TRP A 24 11.45 -3.42 -23.85
CA TRP A 24 12.33 -3.24 -22.67
C TRP A 24 13.77 -2.90 -23.10
N ASP A 25 14.25 -3.52 -24.17
CA ASP A 25 15.59 -3.22 -24.73
C ASP A 25 15.67 -1.78 -25.28
N GLU A 26 14.59 -1.31 -25.90
CA GLU A 26 14.48 0.06 -26.38
C GLU A 26 14.40 1.06 -25.22
N ASP A 27 13.72 0.71 -24.13
CA ASP A 27 13.69 1.51 -22.91
C ASP A 27 15.10 1.68 -22.33
N MET A 28 15.90 0.61 -22.23
CA MET A 28 17.30 0.72 -21.76
C MET A 28 18.12 1.64 -22.69
N ARG A 29 17.96 1.51 -24.01
CA ARG A 29 18.62 2.39 -24.99
C ARG A 29 18.22 3.85 -24.82
N LEU A 30 16.97 4.13 -24.49
CA LEU A 30 16.47 5.50 -24.27
C LEU A 30 16.86 6.05 -22.91
N PHE A 31 16.84 5.23 -21.86
CA PHE A 31 17.25 5.60 -20.51
C PHE A 31 18.73 6.01 -20.48
N GLN A 32 19.60 5.27 -21.16
CA GLN A 32 21.01 5.65 -21.34
C GLN A 32 21.14 7.01 -22.04
N LYS A 33 20.40 7.26 -23.13
CA LYS A 33 20.42 8.55 -23.83
C LYS A 33 19.92 9.70 -22.96
N ALA A 34 18.96 9.45 -22.08
CA ALA A 34 18.39 10.43 -21.16
C ALA A 34 19.23 10.60 -19.88
N SER A 35 20.32 9.84 -19.71
CA SER A 35 21.09 9.78 -18.46
C SER A 35 20.25 9.38 -17.23
N ILE A 36 19.17 8.62 -17.44
CA ILE A 36 18.42 8.00 -16.34
C ILE A 36 19.36 7.03 -15.62
N ASN A 37 19.26 6.96 -14.30
CA ASN A 37 20.11 6.13 -13.47
C ASN A 37 19.35 5.36 -12.38
N SER A 38 18.04 5.54 -12.28
CA SER A 38 17.18 4.83 -11.34
C SER A 38 15.81 4.51 -11.91
N ALA A 39 15.17 3.45 -11.44
CA ALA A 39 13.79 3.11 -11.80
C ALA A 39 12.97 2.67 -10.57
N THR A 40 11.76 3.22 -10.42
CA THR A 40 10.77 2.74 -9.44
C THR A 40 9.92 1.66 -10.10
N ILE A 41 10.04 0.43 -9.64
CA ILE A 41 9.33 -0.72 -10.23
C ILE A 41 8.36 -1.32 -9.22
N ASN A 42 7.46 -2.19 -9.71
CA ASN A 42 6.58 -3.02 -8.89
C ASN A 42 5.53 -2.26 -8.06
N VAL A 43 5.15 -1.05 -8.46
CA VAL A 43 4.20 -0.22 -7.67
C VAL A 43 2.79 -0.84 -7.64
N PHE A 44 2.33 -1.40 -8.76
CA PHE A 44 0.95 -1.89 -8.94
C PHE A 44 0.88 -3.32 -9.54
N SER A 45 1.75 -4.22 -9.09
CA SER A 45 1.84 -5.59 -9.64
C SER A 45 1.37 -6.68 -8.67
N TRP A 46 0.68 -6.35 -7.58
CA TRP A 46 0.23 -7.33 -6.57
C TRP A 46 -0.52 -8.49 -7.21
N ALA A 47 -1.51 -8.23 -8.07
CA ALA A 47 -2.28 -9.28 -8.72
C ALA A 47 -1.45 -10.20 -9.62
N LYS A 48 -0.37 -9.69 -10.21
CA LYS A 48 0.54 -10.47 -11.05
C LYS A 48 1.46 -11.34 -10.20
N ILE A 49 1.95 -10.80 -9.09
CA ILE A 49 2.83 -11.52 -8.15
C ILE A 49 2.06 -12.54 -7.34
N GLN A 50 0.88 -12.22 -6.83
CA GLN A 50 0.09 -13.06 -5.94
C GLN A 50 -1.33 -13.22 -6.50
N PRO A 51 -1.56 -14.17 -7.42
CA PRO A 51 -2.86 -14.37 -8.06
C PRO A 51 -3.87 -15.11 -7.16
N SER A 52 -3.42 -15.69 -6.05
CA SER A 52 -4.25 -16.33 -5.03
C SER A 52 -3.62 -16.15 -3.64
N GLU A 53 -4.26 -16.63 -2.57
CA GLU A 53 -3.81 -16.36 -1.19
C GLU A 53 -2.41 -16.88 -0.84
N ASN A 54 -1.96 -17.91 -1.55
CA ASN A 54 -0.78 -18.68 -1.17
C ASN A 54 0.21 -18.89 -2.33
N GLU A 55 -0.16 -18.57 -3.56
CA GLU A 55 0.72 -18.68 -4.72
C GLU A 55 1.43 -17.36 -4.97
N TYR A 56 2.71 -17.44 -5.34
CA TYR A 56 3.53 -16.29 -5.70
C TYR A 56 4.33 -16.59 -6.96
N TYR A 57 4.28 -15.70 -7.94
CA TYR A 57 5.01 -15.79 -9.20
C TYR A 57 5.89 -14.55 -9.37
N PHE A 58 7.20 -14.75 -9.25
CA PHE A 58 8.20 -13.68 -9.29
C PHE A 58 8.97 -13.63 -10.61
N ASP A 59 8.81 -14.60 -11.51
CA ASP A 59 9.69 -14.77 -12.69
C ASP A 59 9.81 -13.51 -13.54
N GLU A 60 8.71 -12.81 -13.80
CA GLU A 60 8.77 -11.55 -14.57
C GLU A 60 9.45 -10.41 -13.79
N LEU A 61 9.22 -10.31 -12.48
CA LEU A 61 9.89 -9.31 -11.65
C LEU A 61 11.39 -9.61 -11.52
N ASP A 62 11.77 -10.89 -11.48
CA ASP A 62 13.17 -11.32 -11.52
C ASP A 62 13.84 -10.85 -12.81
N ASP A 63 13.21 -11.09 -13.96
CA ASP A 63 13.73 -10.62 -15.25
C ASP A 63 13.91 -9.11 -15.30
N ILE A 64 12.97 -8.34 -14.73
CA ILE A 64 13.05 -6.87 -14.65
C ILE A 64 14.21 -6.44 -13.75
N VAL A 65 14.32 -7.05 -12.56
CA VAL A 65 15.39 -6.75 -11.60
C VAL A 65 16.75 -7.08 -12.18
N ASP A 66 16.89 -8.24 -12.82
CA ASP A 66 18.13 -8.69 -13.45
C ASP A 66 18.53 -7.79 -14.61
N MET A 67 17.58 -7.39 -15.46
CA MET A 67 17.82 -6.43 -16.53
C MET A 67 18.35 -5.10 -15.99
N LEU A 68 17.65 -4.50 -15.03
CA LEU A 68 18.05 -3.22 -14.45
C LEU A 68 19.40 -3.31 -13.73
N SER A 69 19.67 -4.44 -13.06
CA SER A 69 20.94 -4.70 -12.38
C SER A 69 22.09 -4.81 -13.40
N ARG A 70 21.91 -5.57 -14.49
CA ARG A 70 22.93 -5.70 -15.56
C ARG A 70 23.27 -4.37 -16.21
N GLU A 71 22.28 -3.51 -16.39
CA GLU A 71 22.43 -2.17 -16.96
C GLU A 71 22.86 -1.11 -15.91
N ASN A 72 23.13 -1.52 -14.67
CA ASN A 72 23.65 -0.68 -13.58
C ASN A 72 22.72 0.48 -13.15
N TYR A 73 21.41 0.22 -13.16
CA TYR A 73 20.41 1.12 -12.58
C TYR A 73 20.24 0.90 -11.07
N ASP A 74 19.96 1.98 -10.35
CA ASP A 74 19.44 1.93 -8.98
C ASP A 74 17.95 1.57 -9.01
N ILE A 75 17.55 0.57 -8.23
CA ILE A 75 16.18 0.07 -8.16
C ILE A 75 15.51 0.61 -6.90
N VAL A 76 14.42 1.34 -7.11
CA VAL A 76 13.49 1.72 -6.06
C VAL A 76 12.37 0.67 -6.06
N MET A 77 12.50 -0.33 -5.20
CA MET A 77 11.62 -1.50 -5.19
C MET A 77 10.34 -1.20 -4.43
N ALA A 78 9.21 -1.15 -5.12
CA ALA A 78 7.92 -1.00 -4.44
C ALA A 78 7.38 -2.32 -3.89
N THR A 79 6.58 -2.22 -2.84
CA THR A 79 5.96 -3.37 -2.18
C THR A 79 4.70 -3.90 -2.89
N SER A 80 4.28 -3.25 -3.98
CA SER A 80 3.05 -3.56 -4.73
C SER A 80 1.72 -3.38 -3.98
N THR A 81 1.73 -3.00 -2.70
CA THR A 81 0.54 -3.04 -1.83
C THR A 81 -0.49 -1.94 -2.09
N ALA A 82 -0.25 -1.06 -3.06
CA ALA A 82 -1.06 0.11 -3.35
C ALA A 82 -2.44 -0.19 -3.97
N ALA A 83 -2.56 -1.31 -4.69
CA ALA A 83 -3.81 -1.77 -5.29
C ALA A 83 -3.99 -3.27 -5.04
N MET A 84 -5.11 -3.62 -4.38
CA MET A 84 -5.41 -5.00 -4.02
C MET A 84 -5.90 -5.81 -5.23
N PRO A 85 -5.56 -7.11 -5.33
CA PRO A 85 -6.01 -7.97 -6.41
C PRO A 85 -7.50 -8.30 -6.33
N ALA A 86 -8.13 -8.54 -7.48
CA ALA A 86 -9.57 -8.82 -7.57
C ALA A 86 -10.03 -10.03 -6.73
N TRP A 87 -9.19 -11.07 -6.62
CA TRP A 87 -9.50 -12.24 -5.81
C TRP A 87 -9.69 -11.89 -4.33
N MET A 88 -8.94 -10.89 -3.83
CA MET A 88 -9.01 -10.47 -2.44
C MET A 88 -10.34 -9.78 -2.16
N TYR A 89 -10.79 -8.87 -3.03
CA TYR A 89 -12.12 -8.27 -2.93
C TYR A 89 -13.24 -9.31 -2.99
N LYS A 90 -13.12 -10.30 -3.89
CA LYS A 90 -14.13 -11.35 -4.07
C LYS A 90 -14.25 -12.23 -2.83
N LYS A 91 -13.13 -12.62 -2.24
CA LYS A 91 -13.07 -13.57 -1.13
C LYS A 91 -13.25 -12.90 0.24
N TYR A 92 -12.77 -11.66 0.35
CA TYR A 92 -12.74 -10.86 1.57
C TYR A 92 -13.30 -9.46 1.33
N PRO A 93 -14.62 -9.29 1.15
CA PRO A 93 -15.21 -7.98 0.86
C PRO A 93 -14.91 -6.90 1.91
N GLU A 94 -14.57 -7.28 3.14
CA GLU A 94 -14.17 -6.39 4.24
C GLU A 94 -12.83 -5.68 4.04
N VAL A 95 -12.03 -6.07 3.05
CA VAL A 95 -10.83 -5.31 2.65
C VAL A 95 -11.17 -4.00 1.97
N ALA A 96 -12.36 -3.92 1.35
CA ALA A 96 -12.79 -2.74 0.63
C ALA A 96 -13.20 -1.63 1.60
N ARG A 97 -12.93 -0.38 1.22
CA ARG A 97 -13.45 0.77 1.94
C ARG A 97 -14.97 0.88 1.87
N THR A 98 -15.53 1.52 2.88
CA THR A 98 -16.88 2.07 2.87
C THR A 98 -16.75 3.59 2.78
N ASP A 99 -17.43 4.21 1.82
CA ASP A 99 -17.36 5.66 1.64
C ASP A 99 -18.23 6.44 2.62
N TYR A 100 -18.16 7.77 2.52
CA TYR A 100 -18.90 8.72 3.33
C TYR A 100 -20.42 8.47 3.33
N HIS A 101 -20.99 7.88 2.28
CA HIS A 101 -22.42 7.58 2.22
C HIS A 101 -22.77 6.19 2.77
N GLY A 102 -21.86 5.54 3.48
CA GLY A 102 -22.04 4.18 4.00
C GLY A 102 -22.02 3.10 2.90
N ARG A 103 -21.56 3.41 1.69
CA ARG A 103 -21.55 2.45 0.57
C ARG A 103 -20.23 1.70 0.57
N ARG A 104 -20.30 0.38 0.76
CA ARG A 104 -19.13 -0.49 0.58
C ARG A 104 -18.73 -0.55 -0.89
N HIS A 105 -17.47 -0.27 -1.18
CA HIS A 105 -16.93 -0.33 -2.53
C HIS A 105 -16.79 -1.78 -2.99
N LYS A 106 -16.94 -1.97 -4.30
CA LYS A 106 -16.58 -3.23 -4.99
C LYS A 106 -15.16 -3.10 -5.56
N PHE A 107 -14.66 -4.19 -6.16
CA PHE A 107 -13.36 -4.17 -6.85
C PHE A 107 -13.29 -3.05 -7.89
N GLY A 108 -12.18 -2.31 -7.87
CA GLY A 108 -11.87 -1.20 -8.76
C GLY A 108 -10.98 -0.17 -8.05
N GLN A 109 -10.57 0.87 -8.79
CA GLN A 109 -9.71 1.96 -8.30
C GLN A 109 -8.36 1.46 -7.69
N ARG A 110 -7.68 2.34 -6.96
CA ARG A 110 -6.46 2.08 -6.19
C ARG A 110 -6.49 2.87 -4.87
N HIS A 111 -5.57 2.57 -3.95
CA HIS A 111 -5.43 3.26 -2.66
C HIS A 111 -6.69 3.21 -1.78
N ASN A 112 -7.47 2.14 -1.92
CA ASN A 112 -8.81 2.01 -1.34
C ASN A 112 -8.98 0.74 -0.49
N ALA A 113 -7.88 0.22 0.04
CA ALA A 113 -7.92 -0.74 1.13
C ALA A 113 -8.41 -0.07 2.42
N CYS A 114 -9.28 -0.75 3.17
CA CYS A 114 -9.58 -0.35 4.54
C CYS A 114 -8.29 -0.45 5.38
N PRO A 115 -7.82 0.64 6.00
CA PRO A 115 -6.56 0.64 6.75
C PRO A 115 -6.60 -0.27 7.98
N ASN A 116 -7.80 -0.52 8.53
CA ASN A 116 -8.05 -1.40 9.67
C ASN A 116 -8.54 -2.80 9.26
N SER A 117 -8.41 -3.19 7.98
CA SER A 117 -8.68 -4.57 7.57
C SER A 117 -7.50 -5.46 7.93
N LEU A 118 -7.69 -6.36 8.89
CA LEU A 118 -6.68 -7.37 9.26
C LEU A 118 -6.32 -8.29 8.08
N VAL A 119 -7.25 -8.50 7.15
CA VAL A 119 -7.00 -9.26 5.92
C VAL A 119 -6.01 -8.51 5.02
N TYR A 120 -6.27 -7.22 4.75
CA TYR A 120 -5.35 -6.40 3.97
C TYR A 120 -3.97 -6.34 4.63
N GLN A 121 -3.91 -6.05 5.94
CA GLN A 121 -2.66 -5.99 6.69
C GLN A 121 -1.87 -7.30 6.60
N LYS A 122 -2.53 -8.45 6.81
CA LYS A 122 -1.92 -9.79 6.70
C LYS A 122 -1.29 -10.01 5.33
N TYR A 123 -2.01 -9.75 4.24
CA TYR A 123 -1.48 -10.02 2.90
C TYR A 123 -0.46 -8.97 2.46
N ALA A 124 -0.62 -7.71 2.84
CA ALA A 124 0.35 -6.65 2.58
C ALA A 124 1.70 -6.94 3.26
N GLU A 125 1.67 -7.34 4.53
CA GLU A 125 2.86 -7.75 5.29
C GLU A 125 3.53 -8.98 4.65
N ARG A 126 2.74 -10.03 4.32
CA ARG A 126 3.28 -11.23 3.68
C ARG A 126 3.94 -10.95 2.34
N LEU A 127 3.34 -10.10 1.51
CA LEU A 127 3.92 -9.72 0.22
C LEU A 127 5.22 -8.93 0.42
N ALA A 128 5.22 -7.94 1.31
CA ALA A 128 6.42 -7.16 1.62
C ALA A 128 7.55 -8.06 2.15
N ALA A 129 7.24 -9.02 3.03
CA ALA A 129 8.22 -9.98 3.55
C ALA A 129 8.80 -10.87 2.44
N LYS A 130 7.96 -11.36 1.50
CA LYS A 130 8.43 -12.18 0.37
C LYS A 130 9.31 -11.39 -0.60
N LEU A 131 8.98 -10.12 -0.86
CA LEU A 131 9.81 -9.24 -1.66
C LEU A 131 11.16 -8.97 -0.98
N ALA A 132 11.16 -8.71 0.32
CA ALA A 132 12.39 -8.48 1.09
C ALA A 132 13.28 -9.73 1.17
N GLU A 133 12.69 -10.91 1.40
CA GLU A 133 13.39 -12.20 1.39
C GLU A 133 14.07 -12.46 0.04
N ARG A 134 13.39 -12.14 -1.07
CA ARG A 134 13.88 -12.42 -2.42
C ARG A 134 14.90 -11.40 -2.93
N TYR A 135 14.65 -10.11 -2.73
CA TYR A 135 15.42 -9.03 -3.35
C TYR A 135 16.27 -8.21 -2.38
N GLY A 136 16.13 -8.41 -1.06
CA GLY A 136 16.79 -7.57 -0.05
C GLY A 136 18.32 -7.65 -0.03
N ASN A 137 18.91 -8.67 -0.65
CA ASN A 137 20.37 -8.82 -0.80
C ASN A 137 20.89 -8.35 -2.16
N ASN A 138 20.04 -7.86 -3.07
CA ASN A 138 20.50 -7.29 -4.33
C ASN A 138 21.03 -5.87 -4.11
N ASN A 139 22.31 -5.65 -4.39
CA ASN A 139 22.98 -4.35 -4.20
C ASN A 139 22.41 -3.21 -5.07
N HIS A 140 21.68 -3.54 -6.14
CA HIS A 140 20.96 -2.55 -6.96
C HIS A 140 19.63 -2.13 -6.34
N VAL A 141 19.09 -2.84 -5.36
CA VAL A 141 17.89 -2.40 -4.62
C VAL A 141 18.29 -1.37 -3.58
N THR A 142 18.32 -0.11 -4.01
CA THR A 142 18.87 1.01 -3.22
C THR A 142 17.84 1.60 -2.26
N CYS A 143 16.54 1.45 -2.53
CA CYS A 143 15.47 1.96 -1.68
C CYS A 143 14.20 1.12 -1.79
N TRP A 144 13.39 1.12 -0.73
CA TRP A 144 12.05 0.52 -0.70
C TRP A 144 10.97 1.59 -0.82
N HIS A 145 10.03 1.39 -1.74
CA HIS A 145 8.85 2.21 -1.92
C HIS A 145 7.62 1.50 -1.31
N ILE A 146 7.30 1.88 -0.08
CA ILE A 146 6.22 1.24 0.69
C ILE A 146 4.88 1.74 0.16
N ASN A 147 4.01 0.82 -0.27
CA ASN A 147 2.70 1.11 -0.86
C ASN A 147 2.80 2.12 -2.02
N ASN A 148 1.83 3.03 -2.13
CA ASN A 148 1.85 4.24 -2.95
C ASN A 148 0.76 5.19 -2.44
N GLU A 149 1.11 6.45 -2.17
CA GLU A 149 0.17 7.54 -1.87
C GLU A 149 -0.97 7.16 -0.89
N TYR A 150 -0.61 6.71 0.32
CA TYR A 150 -1.59 6.47 1.38
C TYR A 150 -2.52 7.68 1.55
N GLY A 151 -3.83 7.45 1.57
CA GLY A 151 -4.80 8.52 1.80
C GLY A 151 -6.24 8.06 1.68
N GLY A 152 -7.16 8.96 1.99
CA GLY A 152 -8.62 8.76 1.97
C GLY A 152 -9.17 8.03 3.19
N ASP A 153 -10.40 8.39 3.56
CA ASP A 153 -11.10 7.89 4.74
C ASP A 153 -11.90 6.61 4.46
N CYS A 154 -12.25 5.90 5.54
CA CYS A 154 -13.03 4.67 5.48
C CYS A 154 -14.02 4.63 6.63
N TYR A 155 -15.30 4.41 6.31
CA TYR A 155 -16.42 4.46 7.26
C TYR A 155 -17.03 3.08 7.51
N CYS A 156 -16.20 2.02 7.47
CA CYS A 156 -16.67 0.66 7.71
C CYS A 156 -16.64 0.31 9.21
N GLU A 157 -17.30 -0.78 9.59
CA GLU A 157 -17.37 -1.25 10.99
C GLU A 157 -16.00 -1.53 11.62
N ASN A 158 -15.00 -1.95 10.83
CA ASN A 158 -13.63 -2.16 11.35
C ASN A 158 -13.01 -0.81 11.78
N CYS A 159 -13.19 0.23 10.96
CA CYS A 159 -12.72 1.57 11.30
C CYS A 159 -13.49 2.15 12.49
N GLU A 160 -14.78 1.88 12.63
CA GLU A 160 -15.55 2.35 13.78
C GLU A 160 -15.08 1.71 15.10
N LYS A 161 -14.84 0.39 15.08
CA LYS A 161 -14.29 -0.34 16.23
C LYS A 161 -12.91 0.18 16.62
N GLU A 162 -12.01 0.34 15.65
CA GLU A 162 -10.66 0.88 15.91
C GLU A 162 -10.68 2.36 16.32
N PHE A 163 -11.64 3.15 15.83
CA PHE A 163 -11.81 4.53 16.30
C PHE A 163 -12.18 4.55 17.79
N ARG A 164 -13.08 3.67 18.24
CA ARG A 164 -13.41 3.52 19.68
C ARG A 164 -12.18 3.10 20.50
N VAL A 165 -11.32 2.22 19.98
CA VAL A 165 -10.05 1.84 20.63
C VAL A 165 -9.14 3.06 20.77
N TRP A 166 -8.93 3.80 19.68
CA TRP A 166 -8.13 5.02 19.69
C TRP A 166 -8.66 6.08 20.66
N LEU A 167 -9.99 6.24 20.76
CA LEU A 167 -10.62 7.16 21.70
C LEU A 167 -10.42 6.74 23.16
N LYS A 168 -10.53 5.44 23.46
CA LYS A 168 -10.20 4.90 24.80
C LYS A 168 -8.75 5.20 25.16
N GLU A 169 -7.82 5.02 24.22
CA GLU A 169 -6.41 5.33 24.46
C GLU A 169 -6.16 6.82 24.65
N LYS A 170 -6.83 7.68 23.87
CA LYS A 170 -6.64 9.13 23.93
C LYS A 170 -7.25 9.77 25.17
N TYR A 171 -8.51 9.44 25.47
CA TYR A 171 -9.30 10.11 26.51
C TYR A 171 -9.35 9.35 27.83
N LYS A 172 -9.02 8.04 27.83
CA LYS A 172 -9.00 7.13 28.99
C LYS A 172 -10.36 6.85 29.61
N THR A 173 -11.23 7.84 29.76
CA THR A 173 -12.57 7.70 30.34
C THR A 173 -13.65 8.36 29.46
N ILE A 174 -14.89 7.92 29.62
CA ILE A 174 -16.05 8.45 28.87
C ILE A 174 -16.35 9.88 29.30
N GLU A 175 -16.15 10.22 30.57
CA GLU A 175 -16.35 11.57 31.10
C GLU A 175 -15.38 12.57 30.47
N ALA A 176 -14.11 12.16 30.28
CA ALA A 176 -13.11 12.99 29.62
C ALA A 176 -13.45 13.24 28.14
N LEU A 177 -13.99 12.23 27.44
CA LEU A 177 -14.46 12.37 26.07
C LEU A 177 -15.70 13.27 25.98
N ASN A 178 -16.72 13.01 26.80
CA ASN A 178 -17.94 13.83 26.87
C ASN A 178 -17.59 15.32 27.07
N LYS A 179 -16.66 15.61 27.98
CA LYS A 179 -16.17 16.97 28.22
C LYS A 179 -15.40 17.53 27.03
N ALA A 180 -14.50 16.75 26.42
CA ALA A 180 -13.66 17.20 25.31
C ALA A 180 -14.46 17.51 24.04
N TRP A 181 -15.57 16.80 23.81
CA TRP A 181 -16.46 16.99 22.66
C TRP A 181 -17.69 17.86 22.98
N ASN A 182 -17.84 18.30 24.23
CA ASN A 182 -18.99 19.07 24.71
C ASN A 182 -20.34 18.37 24.43
N LEU A 183 -20.43 17.07 24.71
CA LEU A 183 -21.57 16.24 24.34
C LEU A 183 -22.87 16.54 25.10
N GLU A 184 -22.86 17.36 26.14
CA GLU A 184 -24.10 17.90 26.72
C GLU A 184 -24.91 18.71 25.69
N PHE A 185 -24.22 19.35 24.74
CA PHE A 185 -24.86 20.07 23.66
C PHE A 185 -25.70 19.14 22.78
N TRP A 186 -26.95 19.55 22.53
CA TRP A 186 -27.95 18.75 21.83
C TRP A 186 -28.23 17.36 22.44
N GLY A 187 -27.88 17.12 23.70
CA GLY A 187 -28.20 15.87 24.40
C GLY A 187 -27.42 14.65 23.88
N HIS A 188 -26.17 14.83 23.43
CA HIS A 188 -25.32 13.75 22.91
C HIS A 188 -24.52 13.01 23.99
N THR A 189 -24.77 13.24 25.28
CA THR A 189 -24.04 12.58 26.36
C THR A 189 -24.10 11.07 26.18
N ILE A 190 -22.93 10.45 26.12
CA ILE A 190 -22.78 8.99 25.99
C ILE A 190 -22.34 8.37 27.32
N TYR A 191 -22.73 7.13 27.53
CA TYR A 191 -22.42 6.31 28.71
C TYR A 191 -21.59 5.08 28.38
N TYR A 192 -21.56 4.66 27.11
CA TYR A 192 -20.79 3.51 26.66
C TYR A 192 -20.00 3.82 25.39
N TRP A 193 -18.81 3.22 25.25
CA TRP A 193 -17.93 3.48 24.12
C TRP A 193 -18.50 3.00 22.77
N ASP A 194 -19.39 2.01 22.79
CA ASP A 194 -20.05 1.47 21.61
C ASP A 194 -21.24 2.32 21.13
N GLU A 195 -21.61 3.37 21.86
CA GLU A 195 -22.55 4.40 21.39
C GLU A 195 -21.90 5.38 20.40
N ILE A 196 -20.56 5.41 20.32
CA ILE A 196 -19.81 6.28 19.41
C ILE A 196 -19.80 5.68 18.02
N VAL A 197 -20.19 6.46 17.01
CA VAL A 197 -20.11 6.09 15.59
C VAL A 197 -19.09 6.95 14.85
N LEU A 198 -18.74 6.57 13.62
CA LEU A 198 -17.91 7.42 12.75
C LEU A 198 -18.70 8.64 12.24
N PRO A 199 -18.04 9.79 12.02
CA PRO A 199 -18.69 10.99 11.51
C PRO A 199 -18.74 10.98 9.98
N ASN A 200 -19.79 10.40 9.40
CA ASN A 200 -20.06 10.39 7.95
C ASN A 200 -21.47 10.85 7.58
#